data_AF-A0A914URY2-F1
#
_entry.id   AF-A0A914URY2-F1
#
_cell.length_a   1.000
_cell.length_b   1.000
_cell.length_c   1.000
_cell.angle_alpha   90.00
_cell.angle_beta   90.00
_cell.angle_gamma   90.00
#
_symmetry.space_group_name_H-M   'P 1'
#
loop_
_entity.id
_entity.type
_entity.pdbx_description
1 polymer ?
#
loop_
_entity_poly.entity_id
_entity_poly.type
_entity_poly.pdbx_seq_one_letter_code
_entity_poly.pdbx_strand_id
1 'polypeptide(L)'
;MEVGLHHLMFEANVTKLLTPEFWQEAATQVFNSDGIGFGSLITLASYSKFKNNCCRDAIIITFVDCATSIVAGIAIFSILGFIATQQGVKIDAVVQSDEYNELWNKTDREKNVIWVQ
;
A
#
# COMPACT_ATOMS: atom_id res chain seq x y z
N MET A 1 3.02 13.25 15.05
CA MET A 1 3.93 12.12 14.75
C MET A 1 3.70 10.93 15.69
N GLU A 2 3.89 11.08 17.01
CA GLU A 2 3.68 9.98 17.98
C GLU A 2 2.28 9.37 17.92
N VAL A 3 1.25 10.19 17.73
CA VAL A 3 -0.15 9.75 17.63
C VAL A 3 -0.38 8.81 16.44
N GLY A 4 0.34 9.02 15.33
CA GLY A 4 0.23 8.17 14.13
C GLY A 4 0.94 6.84 14.23
N LEU A 5 2.13 6.83 14.84
CA LEU A 5 2.81 5.58 15.15
C LEU A 5 2.04 4.73 16.17
N HIS A 6 1.42 5.38 17.17
CA HIS A 6 0.65 4.67 18.18
C HIS A 6 -0.57 3.95 17.57
N HIS A 7 -1.30 4.61 16.67
CA HIS A 7 -2.42 4.00 15.97
C HIS A 7 -1.98 2.83 15.07
N LEU A 8 -0.87 3.00 14.33
CA LEU A 8 -0.30 1.93 13.49
C LEU A 8 0.11 0.69 14.32
N MET A 9 0.67 0.89 15.51
CA MET A 9 1.27 -0.19 16.30
C MET A 9 0.32 -0.84 17.32
N PHE A 10 -0.62 -0.10 17.90
CA PHE A 10 -1.37 -0.56 19.08
C PHE A 10 -2.87 -0.83 18.84
N GLU A 11 -3.45 -0.43 17.70
CA GLU A 11 -4.85 -0.74 17.35
C GLU A 11 -5.02 -2.00 16.48
N ALA A 12 -4.02 -2.89 16.48
CA ALA A 12 -4.08 -4.14 15.73
C ALA A 12 -5.17 -5.08 16.28
N ASN A 13 -6.28 -5.21 15.56
CA ASN A 13 -7.36 -6.12 15.93
C ASN A 13 -7.06 -7.56 15.48
N VAL A 14 -6.53 -8.36 16.40
CA VAL A 14 -6.18 -9.78 16.18
C VAL A 14 -7.36 -10.67 15.80
N THR A 15 -8.60 -10.25 16.11
CA THR A 15 -9.82 -11.00 15.76
C THR A 15 -10.02 -11.08 14.25
N LYS A 16 -9.52 -10.10 13.49
CA LYS A 16 -9.57 -10.10 12.01
C LYS A 16 -8.72 -11.21 11.39
N LEU A 17 -7.74 -11.76 12.11
CA LEU A 17 -6.95 -12.90 11.63
C LEU A 17 -7.77 -14.18 11.51
N LEU A 18 -8.93 -14.27 12.17
CA LEU A 18 -9.80 -15.44 12.15
C LEU A 18 -10.77 -15.46 10.97
N THR A 19 -10.89 -14.35 10.25
CA THR A 19 -11.82 -14.23 9.11
C THR A 19 -11.10 -14.58 7.79
N PRO A 20 -11.63 -15.49 6.97
CA PRO A 20 -11.00 -15.88 5.71
C PRO A 20 -10.89 -14.70 4.72
N GLU A 21 -11.81 -13.74 4.77
CA GLU A 21 -11.81 -12.54 3.93
C GLU A 21 -10.53 -11.71 4.13
N PHE A 22 -10.02 -11.61 5.36
CA PHE A 22 -8.79 -10.90 5.67
C PHE A 22 -7.58 -11.52 4.96
N TRP A 23 -7.50 -12.86 4.93
CA TRP A 23 -6.41 -13.57 4.24
C TRP A 23 -6.52 -13.44 2.73
N GLN A 24 -7.75 -13.39 2.20
CA GLN A 24 -7.98 -13.13 0.79
C GLN A 24 -7.51 -11.74 0.39
N GLU A 25 -7.89 -10.70 1.14
CA GLU A 25 -7.44 -9.32 0.89
C GLU A 25 -5.91 -9.20 0.99
N ALA A 26 -5.32 -9.78 2.04
CA ALA A 26 -3.87 -9.80 2.21
C ALA A 26 -3.15 -10.50 1.04
N ALA A 27 -3.67 -11.64 0.59
CA ALA A 27 -3.12 -12.33 -0.57
C ALA A 27 -3.23 -11.48 -1.84
N THR A 28 -4.40 -10.89 -2.13
CA THR A 28 -4.60 -10.00 -3.27
C THR A 28 -3.65 -8.80 -3.24
N GLN A 29 -3.41 -8.22 -2.06
CA GLN A 29 -2.46 -7.11 -1.90
C GLN A 29 -1.03 -7.52 -2.27
N VAL A 30 -0.56 -8.69 -1.81
CA VAL A 30 0.77 -9.21 -2.17
C VAL A 30 0.85 -9.54 -3.67
N PHE A 31 -0.18 -10.17 -4.23
CA PHE A 31 -0.26 -10.47 -5.66
C PHE A 31 -0.17 -9.22 -6.54
N ASN A 32 -0.86 -8.15 -6.13
CA ASN A 32 -0.83 -6.87 -6.81
C ASN A 32 0.48 -6.10 -6.58
N SER A 33 1.13 -6.25 -5.42
CA SER A 33 2.44 -5.63 -5.13
C SER A 33 3.54 -6.21 -6.01
N ASP A 34 3.68 -7.54 -6.03
CA ASP A 34 4.72 -8.23 -6.81
C ASP A 34 4.39 -8.33 -8.31
N GLY A 35 3.16 -8.02 -8.72
CA GLY A 35 2.73 -8.09 -10.11
C GLY A 35 2.83 -9.51 -10.68
N ILE A 36 2.52 -10.52 -9.86
CA ILE A 36 2.60 -11.93 -10.27
C ILE A 36 1.58 -12.19 -11.38
N GLY A 37 2.06 -12.63 -12.55
CA GLY A 37 1.22 -12.92 -13.72
C GLY A 37 1.20 -11.85 -14.81
N PHE A 38 1.78 -10.66 -14.59
CA PHE A 38 1.89 -9.60 -15.61
C PHE A 38 3.06 -9.79 -16.60
N GLY A 39 3.82 -10.88 -16.49
CA GLY A 39 4.90 -11.23 -17.42
C GLY A 39 6.20 -10.44 -17.26
N SER A 40 6.23 -9.36 -16.45
CA SER A 40 7.42 -8.56 -16.13
C SER A 40 8.50 -9.40 -15.46
N LEU A 41 8.14 -10.17 -14.42
CA LEU A 41 9.06 -11.08 -13.71
C LEU A 41 9.56 -12.22 -14.63
N ILE A 42 8.69 -12.75 -15.50
CA ILE A 42 9.03 -13.79 -16.47
C ILE A 42 10.03 -13.25 -17.50
N THR A 43 9.83 -12.02 -17.96
CA THR A 43 10.71 -11.33 -18.90
C THR A 43 12.07 -11.07 -18.24
N LEU A 44 12.10 -10.61 -16.98
CA LEU A 44 13.35 -10.40 -16.24
C LEU A 44 14.10 -11.71 -16.01
N ALA A 45 13.37 -12.79 -15.70
CA ALA A 45 13.93 -14.14 -15.57
C ALA A 45 14.49 -14.67 -16.90
N SER A 46 13.91 -14.29 -18.05
CA SER A 46 14.39 -14.72 -19.37
C SER A 46 15.79 -14.18 -19.71
N TYR A 47 16.21 -13.08 -19.09
CA TYR A 47 17.57 -12.53 -19.21
C TYR A 47 18.56 -13.11 -18.20
N SER A 48 18.12 -13.95 -17.25
CA SER A 48 19.01 -14.62 -16.29
C SER A 48 19.74 -15.83 -16.89
N LYS A 49 20.93 -16.13 -16.37
CA LYS A 49 21.67 -17.35 -16.75
C LYS A 49 20.81 -18.59 -16.46
N PHE A 50 20.81 -19.56 -17.36
CA PHE A 50 20.01 -20.81 -17.26
C PHE A 50 20.28 -21.63 -15.98
N LYS A 51 21.43 -21.43 -15.33
CA LYS A 51 21.80 -22.02 -14.02
C LYS A 51 21.75 -21.02 -12.86
N ASN A 52 20.96 -19.96 -12.95
CA ASN A 52 20.76 -19.03 -11.84
C ASN A 52 19.78 -19.59 -10.81
N ASN A 53 20.02 -19.36 -9.52
CA ASN A 53 19.14 -19.84 -8.47
C ASN A 53 17.94 -18.90 -8.31
N CYS A 54 16.93 -19.08 -9.17
CA CYS A 54 15.74 -18.23 -9.16
C CYS A 54 14.97 -18.27 -7.82
N CYS A 55 15.06 -19.38 -7.08
CA CYS A 55 14.42 -19.50 -5.77
C CYS A 55 15.05 -18.56 -4.74
N ARG A 56 16.39 -18.42 -4.77
CA ARG A 56 17.09 -17.47 -3.90
C ARG A 56 16.73 -16.02 -4.25
N ASP A 57 16.67 -15.70 -5.54
CA ASP A 57 16.34 -14.35 -6.00
C ASP A 57 14.89 -14.00 -5.67
N ALA A 58 13.95 -14.94 -5.82
CA ALA A 58 12.56 -14.76 -5.41
C ALA A 58 12.43 -14.47 -3.91
N ILE A 59 13.14 -15.22 -3.05
CA ILE A 59 13.12 -14.98 -1.59
C ILE A 59 13.67 -13.58 -1.26
N ILE A 60 14.76 -13.16 -1.92
CA ILE A 60 15.34 -11.83 -1.70
C ILE A 60 14.38 -10.74 -2.15
N ILE A 61 13.74 -10.89 -3.31
CA ILE A 61 12.78 -9.91 -3.85
C ILE A 61 11.60 -9.74 -2.88
N THR A 62 10.98 -10.83 -2.44
CA THR A 62 9.85 -10.77 -1.50
C THR A 62 10.25 -10.14 -0.16
N PHE A 63 11.47 -10.41 0.32
CA PHE A 63 11.94 -9.79 1.57
C PHE A 63 12.18 -8.29 1.41
N VAL A 64 12.73 -7.86 0.27
CA VAL A 64 12.96 -6.44 -0.04
C VAL A 64 11.64 -5.70 -0.26
N ASP A 65 10.67 -6.32 -0.94
CA ASP A 65 9.31 -5.77 -1.11
C ASP A 65 8.66 -5.52 0.26
N CYS A 66 8.63 -6.56 1.12
CA CYS A 66 8.09 -6.46 2.47
C CYS A 66 8.78 -5.36 3.31
N ALA A 67 10.12 -5.30 3.28
CA ALA A 67 10.87 -4.27 4.00
C ALA A 67 10.54 -2.86 3.49
N THR A 68 10.37 -2.69 2.17
CA THR A 68 10.01 -1.42 1.55
C THR A 68 8.60 -0.99 1.99
N SER A 69 7.63 -1.93 2.00
CA SER A 69 6.27 -1.65 2.46
C SER A 69 6.22 -1.22 3.93
N ILE A 70 7.03 -1.84 4.79
CA ILE A 70 7.11 -1.46 6.22
C ILE A 70 7.64 -0.03 6.37
N VAL A 71 8.72 0.31 5.66
CA VAL A 71 9.29 1.66 5.70
C VAL A 71 8.31 2.70 5.14
N ALA A 72 7.64 2.38 4.04
CA ALA A 72 6.60 3.23 3.46
C ALA A 72 5.42 3.44 4.41
N GLY A 73 4.95 2.38 5.09
CA GLY A 73 3.91 2.46 6.10
C GLY A 73 4.28 3.40 7.24
N ILE A 74 5.48 3.25 7.81
CA ILE A 74 5.99 4.15 8.86
C ILE A 74 6.01 5.61 8.38
N ALA A 75 6.47 5.86 7.15
CA ALA A 75 6.52 7.20 6.58
C ALA A 75 5.13 7.83 6.41
N ILE A 76 4.17 7.09 5.86
CA ILE A 76 2.80 7.56 5.64
C ILE A 76 2.11 7.86 6.98
N PHE A 77 2.18 6.95 7.94
CA PHE A 77 1.56 7.15 9.26
C PHE A 77 2.23 8.26 10.07
N SER A 78 3.53 8.52 9.85
CA SER A 78 4.24 9.68 10.43
C SER A 78 3.68 11.01 9.92
N ILE A 79 3.47 11.12 8.60
CA ILE A 79 2.91 12.31 7.94
C ILE A 79 1.44 12.50 8.36
N LEU A 80 0.62 11.45 8.33
CA LEU A 80 -0.78 11.52 8.77
C LEU A 80 -0.88 11.94 10.24
N GLY A 81 -0.02 11.37 11.10
CA GLY A 81 0.07 11.76 12.50
C GLY A 81 0.59 13.19 12.72
N PHE A 82 1.24 13.82 11.74
CA PHE A 82 1.60 15.25 11.79
C PHE A 82 0.42 16.12 11.35
N ILE A 83 -0.28 15.75 10.28
CA ILE A 83 -1.47 16.44 9.76
C ILE A 83 -2.58 16.45 10.82
N ALA A 84 -2.84 15.32 11.47
CA ALA A 84 -3.83 15.20 12.54
C ALA A 84 -3.55 16.13 13.74
N THR A 85 -2.27 16.26 14.13
CA THR A 85 -1.87 17.18 15.21
C THR A 85 -2.03 18.65 14.81
N GLN A 86 -1.72 18.99 13.56
CA GLN A 86 -1.85 20.37 13.06
C GLN A 86 -3.31 20.81 12.88
N GLN A 87 -4.18 19.90 12.47
CA GLN A 87 -5.61 20.16 12.25
C GLN A 87 -6.46 19.95 13.53
N GLY A 88 -5.88 19.41 14.61
CA GLY A 88 -6.60 19.12 15.85
C GLY A 88 -7.68 18.03 15.72
N VAL A 89 -7.63 17.23 14.65
CA VAL A 89 -8.61 16.16 14.35
C VAL A 89 -8.04 14.80 14.72
N LYS A 90 -8.93 13.85 15.03
CA LYS A 90 -8.53 12.45 15.29
C LYS A 90 -7.95 11.82 14.04
N ILE A 91 -6.96 10.93 14.22
CA ILE A 91 -6.26 10.31 13.11
C ILE A 91 -7.18 9.48 12.20
N ASP A 92 -8.23 8.88 12.75
CA ASP A 92 -9.24 8.13 11.98
C ASP A 92 -9.90 8.99 10.89
N ALA A 93 -10.10 10.29 11.14
CA ALA A 93 -10.69 11.22 10.18
C ALA A 93 -9.71 11.62 9.07
N VAL A 94 -8.40 11.52 9.31
CA VAL A 94 -7.34 11.84 8.34
C VAL A 94 -6.94 10.61 7.52
N VAL A 95 -7.01 9.42 8.12
CA VAL A 95 -6.82 8.14 7.41
C VAL A 95 -7.97 7.87 6.44
N GLN A 96 -9.18 8.31 6.78
CA GLN A 96 -10.35 8.28 5.90
C GLN A 96 -10.52 9.53 5.04
N SER A 97 -9.62 10.53 5.10
CA SER A 97 -9.96 11.85 4.58
C SER A 97 -10.37 11.79 3.11
N ASP A 98 -11.65 12.07 2.92
CA ASP A 98 -12.35 12.28 1.68
C ASP A 98 -11.71 13.35 0.79
N GLU A 99 -10.62 14.00 1.21
CA GLU A 99 -9.86 15.00 0.45
C GLU A 99 -9.29 14.41 -0.86
N TYR A 100 -8.85 13.15 -0.88
CA TYR A 100 -8.47 12.48 -2.14
C TYR A 100 -9.69 12.18 -3.01
N ASN A 101 -10.82 11.77 -2.42
CA ASN A 101 -12.05 11.55 -3.16
C ASN A 101 -12.63 12.87 -3.69
N GLU A 102 -12.50 13.98 -2.97
CA GLU A 102 -12.90 15.32 -3.40
C GLU A 102 -11.97 15.86 -4.49
N LEU A 103 -10.66 15.63 -4.42
CA LEU A 103 -9.70 16.02 -5.45
C LEU A 103 -9.84 15.17 -6.71
N TRP A 104 -10.10 13.87 -6.59
CA TRP A 104 -10.44 13.01 -7.72
C TRP A 104 -11.79 13.38 -8.31
N ASN A 105 -12.82 13.63 -7.50
CA ASN A 105 -14.13 14.08 -7.96
C ASN A 105 -14.05 15.49 -8.59
N LYS A 106 -13.17 16.38 -8.09
CA LYS A 106 -12.91 17.69 -8.69
C LYS A 106 -12.14 17.56 -10.00
N THR A 107 -11.15 16.67 -10.06
CA THR A 107 -10.38 16.38 -11.28
C THR A 107 -11.24 15.66 -12.33
N ASP A 108 -12.17 14.80 -11.92
CA ASP A 108 -13.16 14.16 -12.81
C ASP A 108 -14.20 15.16 -13.28
N ARG A 109 -14.68 16.08 -12.43
CA ARG A 109 -15.53 17.19 -12.87
C ARG A 109 -14.80 18.10 -13.85
N GLU A 110 -13.52 18.41 -13.62
CA GLU A 110 -12.73 19.18 -14.56
C GLU A 110 -12.51 18.41 -15.85
N LYS A 111 -12.12 17.13 -15.81
CA LYS A 111 -11.99 16.23 -16.97
C LYS A 111 -13.30 16.09 -17.76
N ASN A 112 -14.46 16.00 -17.11
CA ASN A 112 -15.77 15.96 -17.79
C ASN A 112 -16.17 17.28 -18.46
N VAL A 113 -15.49 18.40 -18.16
CA VAL A 113 -15.67 19.67 -18.90
C VAL A 113 -14.74 19.74 -20.12
N ILE A 114 -13.61 19.02 -20.11
CA ILE A 114 -12.60 19.02 -21.19
C ILE A 114 -12.81 17.92 -22.25
N TRP A 115 -13.68 16.92 -22.00
CA TRP A 115 -13.97 15.81 -22.93
C TRP A 115 -15.39 15.84 -23.53
N VAL A 116 -16.13 16.94 -23.43
CA VAL A 116 -17.42 17.15 -24.15
C VAL A 116 -17.24 17.97 -25.44
N GLN A 117 -16.12 17.73 -26.13
CA GLN A 117 -15.91 18.11 -27.52
C GLN A 117 -15.01 17.09 -28.21
#